data_AF-A0A914CT31-F1
#
_entry.id   AF-A0A914CT31-F1
#
_cell.length_a   1.000
_cell.length_b   1.000
_cell.length_c   1.000
_cell.angle_alpha   90.00
_cell.angle_beta   90.00
_cell.angle_gamma   90.00
#
_symmetry.space_group_name_H-M   'P 1'
#
loop_
_entity.id
_entity.type
_entity.pdbx_description
1 polymer ?
#
loop_
_entity_poly.entity_id
_entity_poly.type
_entity_poly.pdbx_seq_one_letter_code
_entity_poly.pdbx_strand_id
1 'polypeptide(L)'
;MIRYILPFLCLFYIFLADEDLKHVKHAVLDKNTKIVFWGTRHGNRNPTQFLKEVIDKKTQTWGFEGDSELTKFGKRQAFGLGAELRKYLSGYLDDNYLAPEAKFFSSSASRCQMTLQLALAGLYPPKTFATWKPNINWTPVPYTIDDPMLRICIK
;
A
#
# COMPACT_ATOMS: atom_id res chain seq x y z
N MET A 1 25.29 24.81 -29.81
CA MET A 1 24.02 25.26 -29.20
C MET A 1 23.24 24.01 -28.83
N ILE A 2 23.32 23.60 -27.57
CA ILE A 2 22.84 22.32 -27.05
C ILE A 2 21.38 22.49 -26.64
N ARG A 3 20.49 21.65 -27.19
CA ARG A 3 19.15 21.41 -26.62
C ARG A 3 18.75 19.95 -26.87
N TYR A 4 19.17 19.07 -25.97
CA TYR A 4 18.54 17.76 -25.81
C TYR A 4 17.32 17.95 -24.90
N ILE A 5 16.13 17.80 -25.47
CA ILE A 5 14.88 17.67 -24.72
C ILE A 5 14.80 16.21 -24.30
N LEU A 6 15.01 15.95 -23.01
CA LEU A 6 14.82 14.65 -22.38
C LEU A 6 13.30 14.47 -22.16
N PRO A 7 12.60 13.54 -22.84
CA PRO A 7 11.23 13.24 -22.44
C PRO A 7 11.29 12.41 -21.16
N PHE A 8 10.84 13.02 -20.06
CA PHE A 8 10.55 12.34 -18.80
C PHE A 8 9.47 11.27 -19.07
N LEU A 9 9.92 10.04 -19.32
CA LEU A 9 9.05 8.89 -19.50
C LEU A 9 8.61 8.43 -18.10
N CYS A 10 7.62 9.12 -17.54
CA CYS A 10 6.87 8.66 -16.38
C CYS A 10 6.10 7.40 -16.79
N LEU A 11 6.72 6.23 -16.61
CA LEU A 11 6.06 4.93 -16.65
C LEU A 11 5.03 4.86 -15.50
N PHE A 12 3.82 5.35 -15.76
CA PHE A 12 2.64 4.97 -15.01
C PHE A 12 2.32 3.51 -15.33
N TYR A 13 2.82 2.57 -14.52
CA TYR A 13 2.33 1.19 -14.54
C TYR A 13 0.89 1.19 -14.03
N ILE A 14 -0.06 1.24 -14.97
CA ILE A 14 -1.46 0.90 -14.70
C ILE A 14 -1.49 -0.61 -14.51
N PHE A 15 -1.57 -1.07 -13.27
CA PHE A 15 -1.89 -2.46 -12.94
C PHE A 15 -3.36 -2.73 -13.32
N LEU A 16 -3.59 -3.10 -14.58
CA LEU A 16 -4.75 -3.91 -14.95
C LEU A 16 -4.43 -5.33 -14.50
N ALA A 17 -5.26 -5.86 -13.61
CA ALA A 17 -5.18 -7.25 -13.17
C ALA A 17 -5.57 -8.13 -14.37
N ASP A 18 -4.56 -8.66 -15.05
CA ASP A 18 -4.71 -9.75 -16.01
C ASP A 18 -3.80 -10.92 -15.55
N GLU A 19 -4.35 -12.12 -15.61
CA GLU A 19 -3.78 -13.35 -15.06
C GLU A 19 -2.57 -13.82 -15.89
N ASP A 20 -1.35 -13.38 -15.54
CA ASP A 20 -0.09 -14.13 -15.68
C ASP A 20 1.12 -13.21 -15.38
N LEU A 21 1.35 -12.86 -14.11
CA LEU A 21 2.64 -12.31 -13.68
C LEU A 21 3.68 -13.44 -13.59
N LYS A 22 4.12 -13.92 -14.76
CA LYS A 22 5.27 -14.82 -14.86
C LYS A 22 6.51 -14.10 -14.34
N HIS A 23 6.93 -14.48 -13.13
CA HIS A 23 8.22 -14.20 -12.48
C HIS A 23 8.80 -12.82 -12.80
N VAL A 24 8.24 -11.78 -12.16
CA VAL A 24 9.02 -10.56 -11.93
C VAL A 24 10.22 -10.98 -11.08
N LYS A 25 11.43 -10.96 -11.65
CA LYS A 25 12.65 -11.12 -10.86
C LYS A 25 12.64 -9.99 -9.84
N HIS A 26 12.43 -10.32 -8.58
CA HIS A 26 12.64 -9.35 -7.51
C HIS A 26 14.06 -8.80 -7.64
N ALA A 27 14.20 -7.48 -7.57
CA ALA A 27 15.53 -6.91 -7.39
C ALA A 27 16.15 -7.57 -6.15
N VAL A 28 17.41 -7.95 -6.24
CA VAL A 28 18.12 -8.52 -5.08
C VAL A 28 18.61 -7.35 -4.25
N LEU A 29 18.30 -7.33 -2.95
CA LEU A 29 18.81 -6.29 -2.05
C LEU A 29 20.33 -6.40 -1.95
N ASP A 30 21.03 -5.27 -1.96
CA ASP A 30 22.49 -5.27 -1.79
C ASP A 30 22.84 -5.71 -0.36
N LYS A 31 23.86 -6.57 -0.21
CA LYS A 31 24.32 -7.07 1.10
C LYS A 31 24.73 -5.96 2.07
N ASN A 32 25.08 -4.77 1.56
CA ASN A 32 25.46 -3.61 2.36
C ASN A 32 24.30 -2.64 2.61
N THR A 33 23.07 -2.94 2.16
CA THR A 33 21.90 -2.11 2.43
C THR A 33 21.73 -1.89 3.93
N LYS A 34 21.67 -0.61 4.34
CA LYS A 34 21.50 -0.20 5.74
C LYS A 34 20.10 0.33 6.04
N ILE A 35 19.43 0.88 5.04
CA ILE A 35 18.10 1.48 5.15
C ILE A 35 17.34 1.24 3.86
N VAL A 36 16.05 0.97 3.99
CA VAL A 36 15.12 0.90 2.86
C VAL A 36 14.04 1.95 3.08
N PHE A 37 13.87 2.82 2.09
CA PHE A 37 12.71 3.68 2.00
C PHE A 37 11.73 3.06 1.02
N TRP A 38 10.48 2.93 1.44
CA TRP A 38 9.39 2.54 0.58
C TRP A 38 8.23 3.52 0.76
N GLY A 39 7.59 3.84 -0.35
CA GLY A 39 6.40 4.66 -0.39
C GLY A 39 5.45 4.15 -1.47
N THR A 40 4.16 4.34 -1.25
CA THR A 40 3.13 3.96 -2.21
C THR A 40 2.00 4.97 -2.22
N ARG A 41 1.28 5.01 -3.34
CA ARG A 41 -0.04 5.63 -3.36
C ARG A 41 -1.03 4.71 -2.64
N HIS A 42 -2.12 5.29 -2.14
CA HIS A 42 -3.28 4.49 -1.72
C HIS A 42 -3.73 3.51 -2.82
N GLY A 43 -4.32 2.39 -2.43
CA GLY A 43 -4.91 1.44 -3.38
C GLY A 43 -6.12 2.03 -4.12
N ASN A 44 -6.73 1.22 -5.00
CA ASN A 44 -7.95 1.59 -5.71
C ASN A 44 -9.04 2.10 -4.75
N ARG A 45 -9.66 3.22 -5.10
CA ARG A 45 -10.67 3.93 -4.30
C ARG A 45 -11.88 4.30 -5.14
N ASN A 46 -13.00 4.55 -4.46
CA ASN A 46 -14.17 5.18 -5.06
C ASN A 46 -13.85 6.60 -5.55
N PRO A 47 -14.61 7.13 -6.52
CA PRO A 47 -14.50 8.53 -6.92
C PRO A 47 -14.78 9.46 -5.74
N THR A 48 -14.32 10.71 -5.85
CA THR A 48 -14.57 11.73 -4.81
C THR A 48 -16.03 12.17 -4.80
N GLN A 49 -16.71 12.04 -5.92
CA GLN A 49 -18.13 12.31 -6.06
C GLN A 49 -18.72 11.32 -7.05
N PHE A 50 -19.81 10.69 -6.68
CA PHE A 50 -20.61 9.86 -7.58
C PHE A 50 -21.48 10.72 -8.51
N LEU A 51 -21.51 10.36 -9.80
CA LEU A 51 -22.42 10.98 -10.76
C LEU A 51 -23.83 10.44 -10.53
N LYS A 52 -24.68 11.25 -9.87
CA LYS A 52 -26.05 10.87 -9.48
C LYS A 52 -26.95 10.51 -10.68
N GLU A 53 -26.66 11.08 -11.83
CA GLU A 53 -27.38 10.84 -13.09
C GLU A 53 -27.14 9.43 -13.66
N VAL A 54 -26.00 8.83 -13.32
CA VAL A 54 -25.57 7.53 -13.85
C VAL A 54 -25.82 6.39 -12.86
N ILE A 55 -25.88 6.69 -11.57
CA ILE A 55 -26.00 5.68 -10.51
C ILE A 55 -27.43 5.59 -10.00
N ASP A 56 -28.12 4.50 -10.36
CA ASP A 56 -29.35 4.09 -9.70
C ASP A 56 -29.02 3.40 -8.37
N LYS A 57 -29.45 4.02 -7.27
CA LYS A 57 -29.25 3.51 -5.90
C LYS A 57 -29.94 2.17 -5.66
N LYS A 58 -31.00 1.82 -6.40
CA LYS A 58 -31.72 0.55 -6.21
C LYS A 58 -30.95 -0.64 -6.78
N THR A 59 -30.11 -0.41 -7.79
CA THR A 59 -29.35 -1.45 -8.48
C THR A 59 -27.85 -1.38 -8.17
N GLN A 60 -27.41 -0.43 -7.36
CA GLN A 60 -26.02 -0.26 -6.98
C GLN A 60 -25.52 -1.47 -6.17
N THR A 61 -24.40 -2.07 -6.60
CA THR A 61 -23.75 -3.23 -5.95
C THR A 61 -22.33 -2.95 -5.50
N TRP A 62 -21.85 -1.71 -5.66
CA TRP A 62 -20.50 -1.28 -5.35
C TRP A 62 -20.50 0.15 -4.82
N GLY A 63 -19.40 0.57 -4.19
CA GLY A 63 -19.25 1.96 -3.72
C GLY A 63 -19.87 2.23 -2.34
N PHE A 64 -20.34 1.20 -1.64
CA PHE A 64 -20.91 1.31 -0.29
C PHE A 64 -19.90 1.80 0.75
N GLU A 65 -18.60 1.70 0.47
CA GLU A 65 -17.57 2.28 1.33
C GLU A 65 -17.65 3.81 1.40
N GLY A 66 -18.28 4.46 0.41
CA GLY A 66 -18.44 5.91 0.36
C GLY A 66 -17.42 6.61 -0.53
N ASP A 67 -17.58 7.93 -0.64
CA ASP A 67 -16.77 8.81 -1.49
C ASP A 67 -15.30 8.76 -1.09
N SER A 68 -14.41 8.69 -2.09
CA SER A 68 -12.96 8.62 -1.91
C SER A 68 -12.43 7.44 -1.08
N GLU A 69 -13.27 6.50 -0.65
CA GLU A 69 -12.88 5.41 0.23
C GLU A 69 -12.27 4.23 -0.52
N LEU A 70 -11.44 3.47 0.19
CA LEU A 70 -10.69 2.34 -0.38
C LEU A 70 -11.64 1.19 -0.72
N THR A 71 -11.63 0.75 -1.99
CA THR A 71 -12.51 -0.33 -2.44
C THR A 71 -11.99 -1.70 -2.02
N LYS A 72 -12.82 -2.74 -2.15
CA LYS A 72 -12.35 -4.15 -2.02
C LYS A 72 -11.12 -4.48 -2.89
N PHE A 73 -10.97 -3.85 -4.06
CA PHE A 73 -9.81 -4.05 -4.93
C PHE A 73 -8.57 -3.37 -4.35
N GLY A 74 -8.72 -2.12 -3.87
CA GLY A 74 -7.63 -1.40 -3.21
C GLY A 74 -7.14 -2.11 -1.95
N LYS A 75 -8.05 -2.75 -1.21
CA LYS A 75 -7.71 -3.55 -0.04
C LYS A 75 -6.81 -4.74 -0.40
N ARG A 76 -7.15 -5.49 -1.46
CA ARG A 76 -6.33 -6.62 -1.94
C ARG A 76 -4.98 -6.17 -2.49
N GLN A 77 -4.94 -5.06 -3.23
CA GLN A 77 -3.70 -4.47 -3.73
C GLN A 77 -2.75 -4.10 -2.58
N ALA A 78 -3.28 -3.45 -1.54
CA ALA A 78 -2.50 -3.05 -0.37
C ALA A 78 -1.93 -4.26 0.38
N PHE A 79 -2.75 -5.27 0.64
CA PHE A 79 -2.29 -6.52 1.28
C PHE A 79 -1.23 -7.24 0.45
N GLY A 80 -1.47 -7.39 -0.86
CA GLY A 80 -0.53 -8.03 -1.79
C GLY A 80 0.82 -7.29 -1.83
N LEU A 81 0.80 -5.95 -1.88
CA LEU A 81 2.01 -5.14 -1.81
C LEU A 81 2.81 -5.41 -0.52
N GLY A 82 2.14 -5.51 0.63
CA GLY A 82 2.78 -5.90 1.89
C GLY A 82 3.45 -7.27 1.83
N ALA A 83 2.75 -8.26 1.27
CA ALA A 83 3.26 -9.61 1.11
C ALA A 83 4.47 -9.68 0.17
N GLU A 84 4.49 -8.88 -0.90
CA GLU A 84 5.65 -8.78 -1.80
C GLU A 84 6.83 -8.07 -1.14
N LEU A 85 6.58 -7.02 -0.35
CA LEU A 85 7.62 -6.37 0.45
C LEU A 85 8.24 -7.33 1.47
N ARG A 86 7.44 -8.19 2.09
CA ARG A 86 7.94 -9.23 3.00
C ARG A 86 8.93 -10.18 2.31
N LYS A 87 8.63 -10.60 1.08
CA LYS A 87 9.53 -11.44 0.29
C LYS A 87 10.81 -10.69 -0.06
N TYR A 88 10.67 -9.44 -0.50
CA TYR A 88 11.80 -8.58 -0.89
C TYR A 88 12.74 -8.24 0.27
N LEU A 89 12.20 -8.03 1.47
CA LEU A 89 12.93 -7.69 2.69
C LEU A 89 13.27 -8.92 3.54
N SER A 90 13.13 -10.12 2.99
CA SER A 90 13.44 -11.36 3.70
C SER A 90 14.90 -11.36 4.17
N GLY A 91 15.12 -11.60 5.47
CA GLY A 91 16.43 -11.57 6.09
C GLY A 91 16.89 -10.18 6.59
N TYR A 92 16.14 -9.11 6.32
CA TYR A 92 16.43 -7.76 6.82
C TYR A 92 15.46 -7.29 7.91
N LEU A 93 14.31 -7.95 8.05
CA LEU A 93 13.31 -7.68 9.09
C LEU A 93 13.07 -8.96 9.89
N ASP A 94 12.84 -8.81 11.19
CA ASP A 94 12.35 -9.90 12.03
C ASP A 94 11.02 -10.43 11.52
N ASP A 95 10.72 -11.66 11.92
CA ASP A 95 9.48 -12.30 11.55
C ASP A 95 8.25 -11.55 12.09
N ASN A 96 8.36 -10.98 13.29
CA ASN A 96 7.37 -10.09 13.88
C ASN A 96 7.79 -8.63 13.77
N TYR A 97 6.85 -7.72 13.97
CA TYR A 97 7.20 -6.30 14.06
C TYR A 97 8.03 -6.02 15.32
N LEU A 98 9.21 -5.43 15.14
CA LEU A 98 10.05 -4.88 16.19
C LEU A 98 10.21 -3.37 15.98
N ALA A 99 9.85 -2.59 17.01
CA ALA A 99 9.88 -1.12 16.96
C ALA A 99 11.24 -0.49 16.58
N PRO A 100 12.41 -1.09 16.89
CA PRO A 100 13.70 -0.58 16.44
C PRO A 100 13.98 -0.76 14.94
N GLU A 101 13.30 -1.68 14.26
CA GLU A 101 13.65 -2.08 12.88
C GLU A 101 12.88 -1.29 11.81
N ALA A 102 11.65 -0.88 12.11
CA ALA A 102 10.79 -0.24 11.11
C ALA A 102 9.93 0.87 11.72
N LYS A 103 9.69 1.91 10.92
CA LYS A 103 8.75 3.00 11.21
C LYS A 103 7.84 3.22 10.02
N PHE A 104 6.57 3.50 10.30
CA PHE A 104 5.56 3.65 9.27
C PHE A 104 4.80 4.96 9.43
N PHE A 105 4.49 5.57 8.29
CA PHE A 105 3.83 6.87 8.23
C PHE A 105 2.73 6.85 7.17
N SER A 106 1.62 7.52 7.46
CA SER A 106 0.51 7.70 6.52
C SER A 106 0.06 9.16 6.50
N SER A 107 -0.48 9.62 5.37
CA SER A 107 -1.29 10.84 5.38
C SER A 107 -2.61 10.60 6.11
N SER A 108 -3.31 11.65 6.51
CA SER A 108 -4.56 11.60 7.28
C SER A 108 -5.78 11.02 6.54
N ALA A 109 -5.70 10.80 5.22
CA ALA A 109 -6.83 10.28 4.45
C ALA A 109 -7.13 8.85 4.87
N SER A 110 -8.39 8.55 5.13
CA SER A 110 -8.89 7.21 5.49
C SER A 110 -8.32 6.14 4.56
N ARG A 111 -8.45 6.31 3.24
CA ARG A 111 -7.88 5.40 2.23
C ARG A 111 -6.37 5.16 2.34
N CYS A 112 -5.59 6.14 2.77
CA CYS A 112 -4.15 6.01 2.94
C CYS A 112 -3.84 5.21 4.21
N GLN A 113 -4.54 5.53 5.31
CA GLN A 113 -4.44 4.79 6.56
C GLN A 113 -4.83 3.32 6.38
N MET A 114 -5.97 3.05 5.72
CA MET A 114 -6.43 1.70 5.39
C MET A 114 -5.44 0.95 4.48
N THR A 115 -4.87 1.64 3.49
CA THR A 115 -3.83 1.05 2.62
C THR A 115 -2.62 0.63 3.46
N LEU A 116 -2.13 1.50 4.33
CA LEU A 116 -0.98 1.18 5.18
C LEU A 116 -1.28 0.02 6.12
N GLN A 117 -2.42 0.03 6.81
CA GLN A 117 -2.82 -1.06 7.71
C GLN A 117 -2.85 -2.43 7.00
N LEU A 118 -3.35 -2.46 5.76
CA LEU A 118 -3.41 -3.70 4.97
C LEU A 118 -2.04 -4.12 4.43
N ALA A 119 -1.20 -3.17 4.02
CA ALA A 119 0.18 -3.47 3.67
C ALA A 119 0.95 -4.04 4.87
N LEU A 120 0.76 -3.49 6.07
CA LEU A 120 1.37 -4.00 7.29
C LEU A 120 0.85 -5.40 7.67
N ALA A 121 -0.42 -5.69 7.41
CA ALA A 121 -0.97 -7.03 7.59
C ALA A 121 -0.33 -8.07 6.65
N GLY A 122 0.02 -7.68 5.42
CA GLY A 122 0.78 -8.53 4.50
C GLY A 122 2.28 -8.61 4.83
N LEU A 123 2.84 -7.54 5.39
CA LEU A 123 4.26 -7.45 5.74
C LEU A 123 4.61 -8.21 7.03
N TYR A 124 3.73 -8.16 8.04
CA TYR A 124 3.90 -8.83 9.33
C TYR A 124 2.76 -9.79 9.66
N PRO A 125 2.64 -10.93 8.95
CA PRO A 125 1.82 -12.03 9.43
C PRO A 125 2.30 -12.45 10.83
N PRO A 126 1.44 -12.44 11.87
CA PRO A 126 1.87 -12.69 13.24
C PRO A 126 2.48 -14.09 13.40
N LYS A 127 3.60 -14.14 14.12
CA LYS A 127 4.20 -15.37 14.64
C LYS A 127 4.47 -15.23 16.14
N THR A 128 4.67 -16.34 16.83
CA THR A 128 5.11 -16.37 18.23
C THR A 128 4.34 -15.38 19.12
N PHE A 129 5.00 -14.36 19.69
CA PHE A 129 4.41 -13.38 20.61
C PHE A 129 3.41 -12.42 19.95
N ALA A 130 3.49 -12.21 18.63
CA ALA A 130 2.56 -11.34 17.92
C ALA A 130 1.20 -12.02 17.64
N THR A 131 1.09 -13.34 17.86
CA THR A 131 -0.18 -14.08 17.73
C THR A 131 -1.03 -13.87 18.98
N TRP A 132 -1.79 -12.78 19.01
CA TRP A 132 -2.62 -12.42 20.16
C TRP A 132 -3.95 -13.18 20.22
N LYS A 133 -4.43 -13.71 19.10
CA LYS A 133 -5.67 -14.51 19.03
C LYS A 133 -5.55 -15.63 18.00
N PRO A 134 -5.85 -16.89 18.38
CA PRO A 134 -5.90 -17.99 17.44
C PRO A 134 -6.85 -17.70 16.27
N ASN A 135 -6.48 -18.13 15.07
CA ASN A 135 -7.24 -17.96 13.82
C ASN A 135 -7.38 -16.52 13.30
N ILE A 136 -6.70 -15.54 13.91
CA ILE A 136 -6.58 -14.19 13.35
C ILE A 136 -5.15 -13.99 12.87
N ASN A 137 -4.96 -14.04 11.55
CA ASN A 137 -3.67 -13.79 10.91
C ASN A 137 -3.40 -12.28 10.72
N TRP A 138 -3.49 -11.53 11.82
CA TRP A 138 -3.25 -10.08 11.85
C TRP A 138 -2.75 -9.67 13.22
N THR A 139 -1.78 -8.76 13.25
CA THR A 139 -1.30 -8.10 14.46
C THR A 139 -1.34 -6.58 14.27
N PRO A 140 -1.68 -5.80 15.31
CA PRO A 140 -1.60 -4.36 15.22
C PRO A 140 -0.13 -3.91 15.11
N VAL A 141 0.18 -3.19 14.04
CA VAL A 141 1.47 -2.53 13.84
C VAL A 141 1.24 -1.02 13.91
N PRO A 142 1.96 -0.28 14.79
CA PRO A 142 1.77 1.15 14.95
C PRO A 142 2.29 1.93 13.74
N TYR A 143 1.63 3.05 13.44
CA TYR A 143 2.07 4.02 12.45
C TYR A 143 1.71 5.44 12.90
N THR A 144 2.41 6.43 12.34
CA THR A 144 2.19 7.85 12.60
C THR A 144 1.45 8.51 11.43
N ILE A 145 0.52 9.42 11.71
CA ILE A 145 -0.07 10.29 10.69
C ILE A 145 0.78 11.55 10.55
N ASP A 146 1.30 11.81 9.36
CA ASP A 146 2.17 12.96 9.07
C ASP A 146 1.85 13.57 7.70
N ASP A 147 0.90 14.51 7.68
CA ASP A 147 0.53 15.24 6.46
C ASP A 147 1.62 16.20 5.97
N PRO A 148 2.33 16.97 6.81
CA PRO A 148 3.43 17.81 6.35
C PRO A 148 4.49 17.03 5.56
N MET A 149 4.82 15.81 5.97
CA MET A 149 5.75 14.96 5.22
C MET A 149 5.13 14.36 3.95
N LEU A 150 3.86 13.95 3.99
CA LEU A 150 3.25 13.11 2.95
C LEU A 150 2.26 13.82 2.02
N ARG A 151 1.94 15.10 2.28
CA ARG A 151 1.04 15.94 1.49
C ARG A 151 1.62 17.33 1.25
N ILE A 152 2.86 17.38 0.78
CA ILE A 152 3.61 18.63 0.58
C ILE A 152 2.94 19.57 -0.45
N CYS A 153 2.02 19.08 -1.28
CA CYS A 153 1.41 19.85 -2.37
C CYS A 153 -0.12 19.87 -2.33
N ILE A 154 -0.74 20.41 -1.27
CA ILE A 154 -2.11 20.96 -1.33
C ILE A 154 -2.16 22.19 -0.41
N LYS A 155 -1.78 23.35 -0.92
CA LYS A 155 -2.26 24.65 -0.45
C LYS A 155 -3.06 25.28 -1.58
#